data_AF-A0A800J506-F1
#
_entry.id   AF-A0A800J506-F1
#
_cell.length_a   1.000
_cell.length_b   1.000
_cell.length_c   1.000
_cell.angle_alpha   90.00
_cell.angle_beta   90.00
_cell.angle_gamma   90.00
#
_symmetry.space_group_name_H-M   'P 1'
#
loop_
_entity.id
_entity.type
_entity.pdbx_description
1 polymer ?
#
loop_
_entity_poly.entity_id
_entity_poly.type
_entity_poly.pdbx_seq_one_letter_code
_entity_poly.pdbx_strand_id
1 'polypeptide(L)'
;MSYVPLRMLGMAEPFGLGVLDAWAIMNLGAIGMSLPSPGGTGSYHYVVVQTLVLLFGVTQAPAASYAILTHAAQLVLMCLLGVAALVWQGTTFRSVTQSAREAQAG
;
A
#
# COMPACT_ATOMS: atom_id res chain seq x y z
N MET A 1 3.03 9.04 1.15
CA MET A 1 3.28 8.25 2.39
C MET A 1 4.51 7.36 2.30
N SER A 2 5.30 7.43 1.22
CA SER A 2 6.48 6.60 0.99
C SER A 2 7.75 7.10 1.68
N TYR A 3 7.86 8.40 1.98
CA TYR A 3 9.09 8.96 2.58
C TYR A 3 9.25 8.61 4.07
N VAL A 4 8.15 8.55 4.83
CA VAL A 4 8.18 8.25 6.27
C VAL A 4 8.76 6.84 6.52
N PRO A 5 8.31 5.77 5.83
CA PRO A 5 8.91 4.44 5.99
C PRO A 5 10.38 4.37 5.58
N LEU A 6 10.84 5.14 4.58
CA LEU A 6 12.26 5.23 4.22
C LEU A 6 13.09 5.80 5.38
N ARG A 7 12.58 6.81 6.08
CA ARG A 7 13.22 7.39 7.26
C ARG A 7 13.17 6.45 8.46
N MET A 8 12.03 5.80 8.70
CA MET A 8 11.86 4.84 9.80
C MET A 8 12.80 3.64 9.69
N LEU A 9 13.04 3.15 8.47
CA LEU A 9 13.95 2.04 8.19
C LEU A 9 15.41 2.48 8.01
N GLY A 10 15.73 3.76 8.24
CA GLY A 10 17.09 4.28 8.13
C GLY A 10 17.68 4.24 6.72
N MET A 11 16.85 4.16 5.67
CA MET A 11 17.32 4.05 4.27
C MET A 11 17.49 5.41 3.58
N ALA A 12 16.85 6.46 4.09
CA ALA A 12 16.86 7.75 3.42
C ALA A 12 18.27 8.35 3.28
N GLU A 13 19.10 8.31 4.33
CA GLU A 13 20.43 8.92 4.27
C GLU A 13 21.50 8.05 3.59
N PRO A 14 21.60 6.73 3.88
CA PRO A 14 22.62 5.88 3.25
C PRO A 14 22.51 5.78 1.73
N PHE A 15 21.29 5.90 1.20
CA PHE A 15 21.02 5.83 -0.23
C PHE A 15 20.67 7.18 -0.87
N GLY A 16 20.75 8.29 -0.11
CA GLY A 16 20.44 9.63 -0.60
C GLY A 16 19.00 9.82 -1.08
N LEU A 17 18.04 9.05 -0.55
CA LEU A 17 16.66 9.04 -0.99
C LEU A 17 15.88 10.21 -0.42
N GLY A 18 15.41 11.07 -1.31
CA GLY A 18 14.59 12.23 -1.01
C GLY A 18 13.09 11.96 -1.15
N VAL A 19 12.32 13.04 -1.02
CA VAL A 19 10.86 13.02 -1.18
C VAL A 19 10.46 12.68 -2.62
N LEU A 20 11.25 13.14 -3.61
CA LEU A 20 10.99 12.86 -5.02
C LEU A 20 11.18 11.37 -5.35
N ASP A 21 12.23 10.74 -4.81
CA ASP A 21 12.48 9.31 -4.96
C ASP A 21 11.36 8.49 -4.32
N ALA A 22 10.95 8.90 -3.12
CA ALA A 22 9.79 8.32 -2.46
C ALA A 22 8.52 8.43 -3.32
N TRP A 23 8.32 9.55 -4.00
CA TRP A 23 7.20 9.75 -4.91
C TRP A 23 7.31 8.85 -6.16
N ALA A 24 8.50 8.68 -6.72
CA ALA A 24 8.75 7.73 -7.82
C ALA A 24 8.46 6.27 -7.40
N ILE A 25 8.97 5.85 -6.24
CA ILE A 25 8.70 4.52 -5.66
C ILE A 25 7.20 4.29 -5.47
N MET A 26 6.47 5.32 -5.01
CA MET A 26 5.02 5.25 -4.84
C MET A 26 4.29 5.04 -6.18
N ASN A 27 4.66 5.77 -7.22
CA ASN A 27 4.06 5.62 -8.56
C ASN A 27 4.34 4.23 -9.15
N LEU A 28 5.57 3.73 -9.01
CA LEU A 28 5.93 2.38 -9.46
C LEU A 28 5.18 1.30 -8.66
N GLY A 29 5.07 1.47 -7.34
CA GLY A 29 4.24 0.58 -6.51
C GLY A 29 2.76 0.59 -6.92
N ALA A 30 2.21 1.74 -7.31
CA ALA A 30 0.84 1.84 -7.81
C ALA A 30 0.62 1.08 -9.13
N ILE A 31 1.62 1.08 -10.03
CA ILE A 31 1.61 0.21 -11.22
C ILE A 31 1.58 -1.25 -10.77
N GLY A 32 2.38 -1.63 -9.78
CA GLY A 32 2.35 -2.98 -9.18
C GLY A 32 0.97 -3.37 -8.66
N MET A 33 0.24 -2.46 -8.00
CA MET A 33 -1.14 -2.70 -7.53
C MET A 33 -2.16 -2.86 -8.67
N SER A 34 -1.91 -2.23 -9.81
CA SER A 34 -2.82 -2.29 -10.97
C SER A 34 -2.78 -3.64 -11.70
N LEU A 35 -1.70 -4.40 -11.51
CA LEU A 35 -1.55 -5.73 -12.11
C LEU A 35 -2.47 -6.75 -11.42
N PRO A 36 -3.01 -7.73 -12.16
CA PRO A 36 -3.98 -8.68 -11.65
C PRO A 36 -3.33 -9.70 -10.71
N SER A 37 -3.13 -9.30 -9.45
CA SER A 37 -2.76 -10.20 -8.35
C SER A 37 -3.75 -10.07 -7.20
N PRO A 38 -4.01 -11.13 -6.41
CA PRO A 38 -4.93 -11.05 -5.28
C PRO A 38 -4.57 -9.92 -4.31
N GLY A 39 -5.45 -8.93 -4.21
CA GLY A 39 -5.23 -7.73 -3.40
C GLY A 39 -4.03 -6.88 -3.82
N GLY A 40 -3.47 -7.05 -5.03
CA GLY A 40 -2.29 -6.31 -5.50
C GLY A 40 -0.97 -6.72 -4.83
N THR A 41 -0.98 -7.67 -3.90
CA THR A 41 0.12 -8.00 -2.99
C THR A 41 1.38 -8.44 -3.73
N GLY A 42 1.30 -9.50 -4.55
CA GLY A 42 2.47 -10.11 -5.18
C GLY A 42 3.18 -9.17 -6.14
N SER A 43 2.41 -8.49 -6.99
CA SER A 43 2.93 -7.53 -7.95
C SER A 43 3.45 -6.26 -7.30
N TYR A 44 2.79 -5.75 -6.24
CA TYR A 44 3.29 -4.62 -5.46
C TYR A 44 4.65 -4.91 -4.83
N HIS A 45 4.77 -6.01 -4.08
CA HIS A 45 6.01 -6.35 -3.39
C HIS A 45 7.15 -6.53 -4.37
N TYR A 46 6.91 -7.23 -5.48
CA TYR A 46 7.91 -7.43 -6.52
C TYR A 46 8.37 -6.09 -7.10
N VAL A 47 7.45 -5.24 -7.56
CA VAL A 47 7.78 -3.97 -8.23
C VAL A 47 8.50 -3.01 -7.29
N VAL A 48 8.06 -2.87 -6.03
CA VAL A 48 8.70 -1.97 -5.06
C VAL A 48 10.10 -2.45 -4.71
N VAL A 49 10.29 -3.76 -4.51
CA VAL A 49 11.61 -4.34 -4.25
C VAL A 49 12.54 -4.12 -5.45
N GLN A 50 12.09 -4.42 -6.67
CA GLN A 50 12.91 -4.20 -7.87
C GLN A 50 13.23 -2.72 -8.09
N THR A 51 12.28 -1.82 -7.80
CA THR A 51 12.51 -0.38 -7.85
C THR A 51 13.65 0.02 -6.92
N LEU A 52 13.59 -0.36 -5.65
CA LEU A 52 14.61 -0.03 -4.66
C LEU A 52 15.97 -0.66 -4.98
N VAL A 53 16.00 -1.89 -5.48
CA VAL A 53 17.24 -2.58 -5.81
C VAL A 53 17.87 -2.04 -7.09
N LEU A 54 17.10 -1.96 -8.18
CA LEU A 54 17.64 -1.66 -9.51
C LEU A 54 17.85 -0.17 -9.76
N LEU A 55 16.98 0.69 -9.23
CA LEU A 55 17.05 2.14 -9.49
C LEU A 55 17.80 2.88 -8.38
N PHE A 56 17.76 2.36 -7.15
CA PHE A 56 18.29 3.05 -5.97
C PHE A 56 19.43 2.30 -5.26
N GLY A 57 19.82 1.12 -5.75
CA GLY A 57 20.97 0.36 -5.23
C GLY A 57 20.78 -0.20 -3.81
N VAL A 58 19.54 -0.24 -3.30
CA VAL A 58 19.21 -0.79 -1.99
C VAL A 58 19.37 -2.31 -2.02
N THR A 59 19.90 -2.91 -0.95
CA THR A 59 19.99 -4.37 -0.88
C THR A 59 18.61 -5.02 -0.74
N GLN A 60 18.48 -6.27 -1.17
CA GLN A 60 17.20 -7.00 -1.23
C GLN A 60 16.43 -7.02 0.10
N ALA A 61 17.12 -7.32 1.21
CA ALA A 61 16.48 -7.45 2.52
C ALA A 61 15.82 -6.15 3.03
N PRO A 62 16.49 -4.98 3.05
CA PRO A 62 15.85 -3.72 3.42
C PRO A 62 14.78 -3.28 2.42
N ALA A 63 14.96 -3.54 1.12
CA ALA A 63 13.92 -3.27 0.12
C ALA A 63 12.64 -4.09 0.38
N ALA A 64 12.77 -5.37 0.73
CA ALA A 64 11.65 -6.22 1.11
C ALA A 64 10.98 -5.75 2.39
N SER A 65 11.77 -5.33 3.39
CA SER A 65 11.26 -4.78 4.65
C SER A 65 10.41 -3.53 4.41
N TYR A 66 10.86 -2.64 3.52
CA TYR A 66 10.10 -1.47 3.10
C TYR A 66 8.78 -1.85 2.44
N ALA A 67 8.81 -2.74 1.44
CA ALA A 67 7.62 -3.14 0.71
C ALA A 67 6.56 -3.78 1.62
N ILE A 68 6.97 -4.60 2.59
CA ILE A 68 6.06 -5.20 3.58
C ILE A 68 5.46 -4.11 4.47
N LEU A 69 6.30 -3.25 5.04
CA LEU A 69 5.88 -2.20 5.95
C LEU A 69 4.88 -1.24 5.29
N THR A 70 5.18 -0.76 4.08
CA THR A 70 4.34 0.22 3.39
C THR A 70 3.01 -0.38 2.94
N HIS A 71 3.01 -1.62 2.47
CA HIS A 71 1.78 -2.31 2.06
C HIS A 71 0.88 -2.60 3.27
N ALA A 72 1.46 -3.15 4.34
CA ALA A 72 0.72 -3.44 5.56
C ALA A 72 0.15 -2.16 6.21
N ALA A 73 0.95 -1.09 6.28
CA ALA A 73 0.48 0.20 6.79
C ALA A 73 -0.67 0.76 5.94
N GLN A 74 -0.61 0.64 4.62
CA GLN A 74 -1.70 1.05 3.73
C GLN A 74 -2.97 0.24 3.98
N LEU A 75 -2.85 -1.09 4.15
CA LEU A 75 -3.98 -1.96 4.45
C LEU A 75 -4.63 -1.58 5.78
N VAL A 76 -3.83 -1.42 6.85
CA VAL A 76 -4.34 -1.00 8.16
C VAL A 76 -5.05 0.35 8.07
N LEU A 77 -4.46 1.33 7.40
CA LEU A 77 -5.07 2.65 7.24
C LEU A 77 -6.40 2.56 6.48
N MET A 78 -6.44 1.82 5.37
CA MET A 78 -7.67 1.61 4.59
C MET A 78 -8.76 0.93 5.43
N CYS A 79 -8.42 -0.10 6.20
CA CYS A 79 -9.37 -0.77 7.09
C CYS A 79 -9.92 0.18 8.16
N LEU A 80 -9.05 0.96 8.80
CA LEU A 80 -9.45 1.94 9.83
C LEU A 80 -10.37 3.02 9.25
N LEU A 81 -10.02 3.56 8.08
CA LEU A 81 -10.85 4.55 7.38
C LEU A 81 -12.20 3.97 6.95
N GLY A 82 -12.22 2.73 6.47
CA GLY A 82 -13.46 2.03 6.12
C GLY A 82 -14.38 1.85 7.32
N VAL A 83 -13.84 1.41 8.47
CA VAL A 83 -14.60 1.30 9.72
C VAL A 83 -15.10 2.68 10.17
N ALA A 84 -14.24 3.70 10.15
CA ALA A 84 -14.62 5.06 10.53
C ALA A 84 -15.75 5.61 9.64
N ALA A 85 -15.70 5.35 8.33
CA ALA A 85 -16.73 5.76 7.38
C ALA A 85 -18.08 5.07 7.65
N LEU A 86 -18.06 3.76 7.96
CA LEU A 86 -19.28 3.02 8.33
C LEU A 86 -19.90 3.55 9.63
N VAL A 87 -19.07 3.82 10.64
CA VAL A 87 -19.52 4.40 11.90
C VAL A 87 -20.12 5.79 11.68
N TRP A 88 -19.49 6.63 10.85
CA TRP A 88 -19.99 7.97 10.54
C TRP A 88 -21.32 7.91 9.77
N GLN A 89 -21.46 7.01 8.80
CA GLN A 89 -22.72 6.85 8.06
C GLN A 89 -23.86 6.28 8.91
N GLY A 90 -23.58 5.74 10.10
CA GLY A 90 -24.57 5.04 10.92
C GLY A 90 -25.11 3.77 10.26
N THR A 91 -24.40 3.24 9.26
CA THR A 91 -24.81 2.04 8.52
C THR A 91 -24.65 0.82 9.41
N THR A 92 -25.77 0.17 9.71
CA THR A 92 -25.78 -1.08 10.49
C THR A 92 -25.43 -2.25 9.57
N PHE A 93 -24.79 -3.29 10.07
CA PHE A 93 -24.44 -4.50 9.29
C PHE A 93 -25.63 -5.05 8.46
N ARG A 94 -26.85 -4.91 8.99
CA ARG A 94 -28.10 -5.25 8.31
C ARG A 94 -28.36 -4.43 7.03
N SER A 95 -28.14 -3.12 7.03
CA SER A 95 -28.43 -2.26 5.86
C SER A 95 -27.47 -2.56 4.72
N VAL A 96 -26.19 -2.83 5.02
CA VAL A 96 -25.19 -3.25 4.01
C VAL A 96 -25.56 -4.61 3.42
N THR A 97 -25.95 -5.58 4.26
CA THR A 97 -26.36 -6.91 3.75
C THR A 97 -27.69 -6.87 2.98
N GLN A 98 -28.58 -5.95 3.32
CA GLN A 98 -29.86 -5.77 2.61
C GLN A 98 -29.63 -5.13 1.24
N SER A 99 -28.81 -4.08 1.15
CA SER A 99 -28.43 -3.48 -0.14
C SER A 99 -27.67 -4.46 -1.05
N ALA A 100 -26.80 -5.32 -0.48
CA ALA A 100 -26.11 -6.34 -1.26
C ALA A 100 -27.05 -7.42 -1.82
N ARG A 101 -28.10 -7.81 -1.06
CA ARG A 101 -29.11 -8.77 -1.52
C ARG A 101 -30.04 -8.19 -2.57
N GLU A 102 -30.45 -6.92 -2.40
CA GLU A 102 -31.28 -6.21 -3.38
C GLU A 102 -30.56 -6.04 -4.72
N ALA A 103 -29.25 -5.76 -4.70
CA ALA A 103 -28.42 -5.68 -5.91
C ALA A 103 -28.20 -7.04 -6.62
N GLN A 104 -28.44 -8.18 -5.95
CA GLN A 104 -28.34 -9.52 -6.55
C GLN A 104 -29.69 -10.05 -7.08
N ALA A 105 -30.80 -9.39 -6.74
CA ALA A 105 -32.15 -9.80 -7.10
C ALA A 105 -32.70 -9.12 -8.37
N GLY A 106 -31.95 -8.19 -8.97
CA GLY A 106 -32.25 -7.52 -10.24
C GLY A 106 -31.23 -7.88 -11.31
#